data_AF-A0AAV9WUX0-F1
#
_entry.id   AF-A0AAV9WUX0-F1
#
_cell.length_a   1.000
_cell.length_b   1.000
_cell.length_c   1.000
_cell.angle_alpha   90.00
_cell.angle_beta   90.00
_cell.angle_gamma   90.00
#
_symmetry.space_group_name_H-M   'P 1'
#
loop_
_entity.id
_entity.type
_entity.pdbx_description
1 polymer ?
#
loop_
_entity_poly.entity_id
_entity_poly.type
_entity_poly.pdbx_seq_one_letter_code
_entity_poly.pdbx_strand_id
1 'polypeptide(L)'
;MAVFVQILAKNNSVTIQLGVLDTLVTALLDCPANMRTFEALNGLKAIALLFKNVKTQDSVRERLTEFVYFYLLPEKEDSQTGYSSVQISESPLEGPTVLARCRTVQQKHILISRYLKGIEGIVLDVRHNQKMFEPDHNSNNPD
;
A
#
# COMPACT_ATOMS: atom_id res chain seq x y z
N MET A 1 2.39 -13.14 -4.57
CA MET A 1 2.75 -12.38 -3.35
C MET A 1 3.65 -13.10 -2.35
N ALA A 2 3.36 -14.32 -1.89
CA ALA A 2 4.12 -14.96 -0.79
C ALA A 2 5.63 -15.06 -1.02
N VAL A 3 6.06 -15.37 -2.26
CA VAL A 3 7.48 -15.46 -2.62
C VAL A 3 8.22 -14.14 -2.38
N PHE A 4 7.63 -12.99 -2.74
CA PHE A 4 8.26 -11.69 -2.53
C PHE A 4 8.50 -11.39 -1.05
N VAL A 5 7.52 -11.70 -0.18
CA VAL A 5 7.68 -11.51 1.28
C VAL A 5 8.80 -12.41 1.84
N GLN A 6 8.91 -13.65 1.35
CA GLN A 6 9.99 -14.55 1.77
C GLN A 6 11.36 -14.06 1.31
N ILE A 7 11.46 -13.46 0.12
CA ILE A 7 12.71 -12.90 -0.39
C ILE A 7 13.11 -11.67 0.44
N LEU A 8 12.18 -10.80 0.82
CA LEU A 8 12.47 -9.66 1.71
C LEU A 8 12.91 -10.09 3.11
N ALA A 9 12.35 -11.18 3.63
CA ALA A 9 12.72 -11.70 4.94
C ALA A 9 14.13 -12.33 4.98
N LYS A 10 14.69 -12.67 3.81
CA LYS A 10 16.04 -13.25 3.67
C LYS A 10 17.05 -12.15 3.35
N ASN A 11 18.26 -12.27 3.90
CA ASN A 11 19.35 -11.34 3.62
C ASN A 11 19.99 -11.63 2.25
N ASN A 12 19.27 -11.27 1.18
CA ASN A 12 19.70 -11.42 -0.21
C ASN A 12 20.60 -10.25 -0.66
N SER A 13 21.14 -10.34 -1.88
CA SER A 13 21.91 -9.23 -2.46
C SER A 13 21.05 -7.97 -2.61
N VAL A 14 21.72 -6.81 -2.55
CA VAL A 14 21.10 -5.49 -2.72
C VAL A 14 20.27 -5.43 -4.01
N THR A 15 20.80 -5.93 -5.12
CA THR A 15 20.09 -5.96 -6.41
C THR A 15 18.77 -6.74 -6.36
N ILE A 16 18.75 -7.88 -5.68
CA ILE A 16 17.52 -8.67 -5.53
C ILE A 16 16.51 -7.93 -4.64
N GLN A 17 16.98 -7.32 -3.54
CA GLN A 17 16.11 -6.57 -2.64
C GLN A 17 15.45 -5.38 -3.35
N LEU A 18 16.22 -4.59 -4.11
CA LEU A 18 15.70 -3.48 -4.90
C LEU A 18 14.69 -3.95 -5.95
N GLY A 19 15.05 -4.95 -6.76
CA GLY A 19 14.15 -5.46 -7.80
C GLY A 19 12.83 -6.02 -7.23
N VAL A 20 12.87 -6.65 -6.04
CA VAL A 20 11.65 -7.09 -5.37
C VAL A 20 10.82 -5.90 -4.86
N LEU A 21 11.43 -4.85 -4.32
CA LEU A 21 10.70 -3.66 -3.87
C LEU A 21 10.00 -2.95 -5.05
N ASP A 22 10.68 -2.79 -6.18
CA ASP A 22 10.09 -2.16 -7.38
C ASP A 22 8.94 -3.01 -7.95
N THR A 23 9.13 -4.34 -7.96
CA THR A 23 8.07 -5.28 -8.36
C THR A 23 6.88 -5.25 -7.40
N LEU A 24 7.13 -5.05 -6.10
CA LEU A 24 6.07 -4.91 -5.11
C LEU A 24 5.29 -3.62 -5.30
N VAL A 25 5.96 -2.48 -5.51
CA VAL A 25 5.27 -1.22 -5.76
C VAL A 25 4.33 -1.36 -6.95
N THR A 26 4.81 -1.91 -8.07
CA THR A 26 3.99 -2.11 -9.28
C THR A 26 2.85 -3.11 -9.09
N ALA A 27 3.08 -4.22 -8.39
CA ALA A 27 2.05 -5.24 -8.15
C ALA A 27 0.95 -4.78 -7.16
N LEU A 28 1.26 -3.80 -6.30
CA LEU A 28 0.35 -3.28 -5.28
C LEU A 28 -0.35 -1.98 -5.70
N LEU A 29 0.22 -1.27 -6.69
CA LEU A 29 -0.32 -0.03 -7.23
C LEU A 29 -1.74 -0.27 -7.77
N ASP A 30 -2.67 0.59 -7.36
CA ASP A 30 -4.09 0.57 -7.74
C ASP A 30 -4.76 -0.81 -7.61
N CYS A 31 -4.23 -1.70 -6.78
CA CYS A 31 -4.77 -3.04 -6.54
C CYS A 31 -4.95 -3.32 -5.04
N PRO A 32 -6.05 -2.84 -4.42
CA PRO A 32 -6.34 -3.05 -3.00
C PRO A 32 -6.36 -4.52 -2.58
N ALA A 33 -6.76 -5.44 -3.48
CA ALA A 33 -6.77 -6.88 -3.23
C ALA A 33 -5.36 -7.47 -3.06
N ASN A 34 -4.40 -7.07 -3.92
CA ASN A 34 -3.00 -7.47 -3.77
C ASN A 34 -2.40 -6.87 -2.50
N MET A 35 -2.76 -5.62 -2.16
CA MET A 35 -2.37 -4.97 -0.90
C MET A 35 -2.87 -5.75 0.32
N ARG A 36 -4.14 -6.19 0.32
CA ARG A 36 -4.67 -7.02 1.42
C ARG A 36 -3.92 -8.34 1.55
N THR A 37 -3.60 -8.98 0.42
CA THR A 37 -2.83 -10.23 0.40
C THR A 37 -1.42 -10.01 0.98
N PHE A 38 -0.75 -8.92 0.61
CA PHE A 38 0.57 -8.58 1.13
C PHE A 38 0.57 -8.39 2.65
N GLU A 39 -0.42 -7.69 3.20
CA GLU A 39 -0.54 -7.47 4.65
C GLU A 39 -0.86 -8.75 5.40
N ALA A 40 -1.78 -9.58 4.88
CA ALA A 40 -2.13 -10.87 5.47
C ALA A 40 -0.93 -11.82 5.56
N LEU A 41 0.03 -11.68 4.63
CA LEU A 41 1.27 -12.43 4.61
C LEU A 41 2.38 -11.82 5.48
N ASN A 42 2.05 -10.89 6.39
CA ASN A 42 3.01 -10.16 7.22
C ASN A 42 4.04 -9.32 6.42
N GLY A 43 3.67 -8.87 5.21
CA GLY A 43 4.55 -8.06 4.37
C GLY A 43 5.07 -6.80 5.08
N LEU A 44 4.22 -6.10 5.83
CA LEU A 44 4.61 -4.92 6.61
C LEU A 44 5.66 -5.24 7.68
N LYS A 45 5.59 -6.42 8.30
CA LYS A 45 6.61 -6.88 9.27
C LYS A 45 7.93 -7.13 8.56
N ALA A 46 7.93 -7.74 7.38
CA ALA A 46 9.14 -7.98 6.59
C ALA A 46 9.82 -6.66 6.19
N ILE A 47 9.04 -5.68 5.71
CA ILE A 47 9.52 -4.32 5.40
C ILE A 47 10.16 -3.68 6.64
N ALA A 48 9.49 -3.71 7.79
CA ALA A 48 10.02 -3.11 9.01
C ALA A 48 11.27 -3.82 9.53
N LEU A 49 11.36 -5.15 9.42
CA LEU A 49 12.57 -5.89 9.81
C LEU A 49 13.75 -5.55 8.91
N LEU A 50 13.53 -5.46 7.60
CA LEU A 50 14.58 -5.04 6.65
C LEU A 50 15.00 -3.59 6.90
N PHE A 51 14.05 -2.71 7.19
CA PHE A 51 14.32 -1.31 7.55
C PHE A 51 15.11 -1.18 8.85
N LYS A 52 14.84 -2.01 9.86
CA LYS A 52 15.56 -1.95 11.16
C LYS A 52 16.92 -2.64 11.16
N ASN A 53 17.19 -3.52 10.20
CA ASN A 53 18.45 -4.22 10.13
C ASN A 53 19.58 -3.23 9.81
N VAL A 54 20.55 -3.08 10.71
CA VAL A 54 21.69 -2.15 10.56
C VAL A 54 22.53 -2.41 9.31
N LYS A 55 22.56 -3.65 8.81
CA LYS A 55 23.32 -4.05 7.61
C LYS A 55 22.62 -3.70 6.30
N THR A 56 21.37 -3.24 6.34
CA THR A 56 20.62 -2.84 5.14
C THR A 56 21.28 -1.61 4.53
N GLN A 57 21.56 -1.68 3.24
CA GLN A 57 22.19 -0.61 2.48
C GLN A 57 21.27 0.59 2.31
N ASP A 58 21.85 1.79 2.21
CA ASP A 58 21.10 3.05 2.17
C ASP A 58 20.19 3.15 0.95
N SER A 59 20.63 2.65 -0.21
CA SER A 59 19.80 2.56 -1.42
C SER A 59 18.53 1.71 -1.22
N VAL A 60 18.63 0.64 -0.42
CA VAL A 60 17.46 -0.19 -0.06
C VAL A 60 16.59 0.54 0.95
N ARG A 61 17.17 1.29 1.90
CA ARG A 61 16.41 2.11 2.87
C ARG A 61 15.63 3.22 2.18
N GLU A 62 16.20 3.84 1.15
CA GLU A 62 15.54 4.84 0.33
C GLU A 62 14.29 4.23 -0.32
N ARG A 63 14.43 3.09 -1.02
CA ARG A 63 13.28 2.39 -1.63
C ARG A 63 12.25 1.92 -0.62
N LEU A 64 12.68 1.48 0.57
CA LEU A 64 11.74 1.13 1.65
C LEU A 64 10.97 2.36 2.14
N THR A 65 11.62 3.53 2.21
CA THR A 65 10.97 4.79 2.60
C THR A 65 9.92 5.19 1.57
N GLU A 66 10.26 5.12 0.28
CA GLU A 66 9.31 5.32 -0.82
C GLU A 66 8.15 4.32 -0.75
N PHE A 67 8.43 3.04 -0.47
CA PHE A 67 7.41 2.03 -0.28
C PHE A 67 6.46 2.38 0.87
N VAL A 68 6.98 2.88 2.00
CA VAL A 68 6.16 3.30 3.14
C VAL A 68 5.29 4.50 2.79
N TYR A 69 5.84 5.48 2.08
CA TYR A 69 5.08 6.62 1.56
C TYR A 69 3.95 6.14 0.64
N PHE A 70 4.27 5.30 -0.34
CA PHE A 70 3.33 4.68 -1.28
C PHE A 70 2.23 3.88 -0.56
N TYR A 71 2.60 3.02 0.39
CA TYR A 71 1.64 2.25 1.17
C TYR A 71 0.64 3.15 1.90
N LEU A 72 1.08 4.30 2.40
CA LEU A 72 0.23 5.25 3.11
C LEU A 72 -0.63 6.12 2.19
N LEU A 73 -0.33 6.23 0.89
CA LEU A 73 -1.15 7.00 -0.05
C LEU A 73 -2.59 6.48 -0.09
N PRO A 74 -3.60 7.34 -0.31
CA PRO A 74 -4.99 6.90 -0.43
C PRO A 74 -5.17 5.87 -1.52
N GLU A 75 -5.98 4.86 -1.26
CA GLU A 75 -6.44 3.94 -2.29
C GLU A 75 -7.59 4.62 -3.06
N LYS A 76 -7.49 4.65 -4.39
CA LYS A 76 -8.57 5.13 -5.26
C LYS A 76 -9.61 4.02 -5.42
N GLU A 77 -10.90 4.39 -5.41
CA GLU A 77 -11.99 3.41 -5.59
C GLU A 77 -12.11 2.92 -7.04
N ASP A 78 -11.47 3.61 -7.99
CA ASP A 78 -11.59 3.29 -9.41
C ASP A 78 -10.52 2.30 -9.88
N SER A 79 -10.93 1.05 -9.97
CA SER A 79 -11.08 0.32 -11.24
C SER A 79 -11.00 -1.16 -10.94
N GLN A 80 -12.13 -1.84 -11.10
CA GLN A 80 -12.16 -3.26 -11.38
C GLN A 80 -11.40 -3.54 -12.69
N THR A 81 -10.07 -3.45 -12.73
CA THR A 81 -9.28 -4.22 -13.70
C THR A 81 -8.98 -5.56 -13.04
N GLY A 82 -10.05 -6.29 -12.78
CA GLY A 82 -9.98 -7.71 -12.60
C GLY A 82 -9.44 -8.30 -13.90
N TYR A 83 -8.14 -8.58 -13.94
CA TYR A 83 -7.65 -9.76 -14.66
C TYR A 83 -8.11 -11.01 -13.90
N SER A 84 -9.42 -11.10 -13.62
CA SER A 84 -10.09 -12.34 -13.29
C SER A 84 -10.18 -13.09 -14.60
N SER A 85 -9.22 -13.97 -14.82
CA SER A 85 -9.38 -15.01 -15.83
C SER A 85 -10.61 -15.84 -15.44
N VAL A 86 -11.66 -15.67 -16.25
CA VAL A 86 -12.84 -16.53 -16.38
C VAL A 86 -13.63 -16.81 -15.09
N GLN A 87 -14.67 -16.01 -14.86
CA GLN A 87 -15.89 -16.53 -14.24
C GLN A 87 -17.09 -16.20 -15.15
N ILE A 88 -17.45 -17.17 -15.99
CA ILE A 88 -18.82 -17.28 -16.51
C ILE A 88 -19.66 -17.76 -15.33
N SER A 89 -20.51 -16.88 -14.78
CA SER A 89 -21.72 -17.25 -14.05
C SER A 89 -22.60 -16.00 -13.93
N GLU A 90 -23.57 -15.91 -14.83
CA GLU A 90 -24.69 -14.98 -14.72
C GLU A 90 -25.48 -15.28 -13.43
N SER A 91 -25.61 -14.30 -12.55
CA SER A 91 -26.75 -14.21 -11.63
C SER A 91 -26.96 -12.75 -11.21
N PRO A 92 -28.16 -12.17 -11.38
CA PRO A 92 -28.48 -10.83 -10.94
C PRO A 92 -29.15 -10.88 -9.57
N LEU A 93 -28.41 -10.57 -8.49
CA LEU A 93 -29.03 -10.21 -7.21
C LEU A 93 -28.09 -9.35 -6.34
N GLU A 94 -28.29 -8.03 -6.45
CA GLU A 94 -28.34 -7.06 -5.35
C GLU A 94 -27.62 -7.43 -4.04
N GLY A 95 -26.35 -7.03 -3.92
CA GLY A 95 -25.59 -7.01 -2.67
C GLY A 95 -24.14 -6.55 -2.91
N PRO A 96 -23.53 -5.71 -2.04
CA PRO A 96 -22.19 -5.17 -2.26
C PRO A 96 -21.13 -6.24 -1.99
N THR A 97 -21.01 -7.19 -2.91
CA THR A 97 -20.10 -8.31 -2.82
C THR A 97 -18.85 -7.97 -3.62
N VAL A 98 -17.70 -7.98 -2.94
CA VAL A 98 -16.33 -7.87 -3.48
C VAL A 98 -15.81 -6.47 -3.83
N LEU A 99 -16.27 -5.40 -3.16
CA LEU A 99 -15.40 -4.23 -2.98
C LEU A 99 -14.28 -4.67 -2.01
N ALA A 100 -13.10 -5.00 -2.53
CA ALA A 100 -11.92 -5.23 -1.70
C ALA A 100 -11.63 -3.92 -0.96
N ARG A 101 -12.25 -3.78 0.23
CA ARG A 101 -12.40 -2.53 0.98
C ARG A 101 -11.09 -1.75 0.99
N CYS A 102 -11.03 -0.70 0.17
CA CYS A 102 -9.94 0.26 0.17
C CYS A 102 -9.71 0.69 1.61
N ARG A 103 -8.45 0.67 2.08
CA ARG A 103 -8.14 1.11 3.43
C ARG A 103 -7.81 2.59 3.46
N THR A 104 -8.36 3.28 4.45
CA THR A 104 -8.04 4.69 4.68
C THR A 104 -6.59 4.84 5.13
N VAL A 105 -5.99 6.02 4.91
CA VAL A 105 -4.64 6.35 5.39
C VAL A 105 -4.51 6.09 6.90
N GLN A 106 -5.55 6.38 7.69
CA GLN A 106 -5.57 6.11 9.14
C GLN A 106 -5.51 4.62 9.45
N GLN A 107 -6.30 3.79 8.76
CA GLN A 107 -6.27 2.33 8.96
C GLN A 107 -4.90 1.76 8.59
N LYS A 108 -4.30 2.25 7.51
CA LYS A 108 -2.97 1.83 7.07
C LYS A 108 -1.89 2.24 8.04
N HIS A 109 -1.94 3.46 8.56
CA HIS A 109 -1.06 3.92 9.63
C HIS A 109 -1.11 3.01 10.86
N ILE A 110 -2.31 2.66 11.35
CA ILE A 110 -2.48 1.73 12.49
C ILE A 110 -1.81 0.38 12.27
N LEU A 111 -1.76 -0.10 11.02
CA LEU A 111 -1.16 -1.40 10.71
C LEU A 111 0.36 -1.33 10.70
N ILE A 112 0.93 -0.32 10.03
CA ILE A 112 2.38 -0.19 9.92
C ILE A 112 3.01 0.31 11.23
N SER A 113 2.29 1.08 12.05
CA SER A 113 2.77 1.58 13.34
C SER A 113 3.03 0.46 14.37
N ARG A 114 2.45 -0.73 14.15
CA ARG A 114 2.78 -1.94 14.93
C ARG A 114 4.22 -2.38 14.76
N TYR A 115 4.84 -2.03 13.63
CA TYR A 115 6.18 -2.48 13.27
C TYR A 115 7.18 -1.35 13.14
N LEU A 116 6.77 -0.15 12.70
CA LEU A 116 7.66 1.00 12.48
C LEU A 116 7.13 2.24 13.22
N LYS A 117 7.94 2.79 14.12
CA LYS A 117 7.65 4.04 14.85
C LYS A 117 8.20 5.25 14.09
N GLY A 118 7.72 6.45 14.37
CA GLY A 118 8.26 7.68 13.77
C GLY A 118 7.71 7.99 12.38
N ILE A 119 6.67 7.28 11.95
CA ILE A 119 6.03 7.47 10.64
C ILE A 119 4.97 8.58 10.65
N GLU A 120 4.74 9.23 11.80
CA GLU A 120 3.72 10.25 12.01
C GLU A 120 3.95 11.46 11.09
N GLY A 121 5.21 11.87 10.90
CA GLY A 121 5.55 12.95 9.97
C GLY A 121 5.15 12.64 8.53
N ILE A 122 5.36 11.40 8.08
CA ILE A 122 4.96 10.94 6.74
C ILE A 122 3.44 10.95 6.60
N VAL A 123 2.72 10.49 7.64
CA VAL A 123 1.24 10.47 7.63
C VAL A 123 0.67 11.88 7.58
N LEU A 124 1.25 12.83 8.32
CA LEU A 124 0.85 14.23 8.28
C LEU A 124 1.07 14.83 6.89
N ASP A 125 2.23 14.58 6.30
CA ASP A 125 2.56 15.05 4.95
C ASP A 125 1.60 14.50 3.90
N VAL A 126 1.38 13.18 3.88
CA VAL A 126 0.41 12.54 2.96
C VAL A 126 -0.97 13.18 3.07
N ARG A 127 -1.47 13.42 4.29
CA ARG A 127 -2.78 14.07 4.50
C ARG A 127 -2.81 15.52 4.06
N HIS A 128 -1.73 16.26 4.29
CA HIS A 128 -1.62 17.65 3.85
C HIS A 128 -1.66 17.72 2.32
N ASN A 129 -0.89 16.86 1.65
CA ASN A 129 -0.82 16.79 0.19
C ASN A 129 -2.14 16.32 -0.43
N GLN A 130 -2.96 15.52 0.27
CA GLN A 130 -4.32 15.21 -0.18
C GLN A 130 -5.26 16.42 -0.17
N LYS A 131 -5.22 17.23 0.90
CA LYS A 131 -6.15 18.35 1.08
C LYS A 131 -5.91 19.50 0.10
N MET A 132 -4.70 19.64 -0.42
CA MET A 132 -4.37 20.65 -1.44
C MET A 132 -5.11 20.46 -2.78
N PHE A 133 -5.64 19.27 -3.06
CA PHE A 133 -6.35 18.97 -4.31
C PHE A 133 -7.88 18.86 -4.15
N GLU A 134 -8.42 19.11 -2.96
CA GLU A 134 -9.87 19.30 -2.82
C GLU A 134 -10.19 20.73 -3.27
N PRO A 135 -10.97 20.93 -4.35
CA PRO A 135 -11.42 22.26 -4.71
C PRO A 135 -12.26 22.80 -3.55
N ASP A 136 -12.06 24.06 -3.18
CA ASP A 136 -12.88 24.75 -2.19
C ASP A 136 -14.36 24.72 -2.64
N HIS A 137 -15.09 23.67 -2.25
CA HIS A 137 -16.55 23.63 -2.36
C HIS A 137 -17.13 24.48 -1.23
N ASN A 138 -16.87 25.78 -1.30
CA ASN A 138 -17.64 26.78 -0.60
C ASN A 138 -17.85 28.01 -1.48
N SER A 139 -18.58 27.81 -2.58
CA SER A 139 -19.26 28.89 -3.27
C SER A 139 -20.58 28.33 -3.78
N ASN A 140 -21.56 28.24 -2.86
CA ASN A 140 -22.99 28.07 -3.08
C ASN A 140 -23.60 27.91 -1.67
N ASN A 141 -24.51 28.73 -1.17
CA ASN A 141 -25.48 29.65 -1.78
C ASN A 141 -26.24 30.31 -0.57
N PRO A 142 -27.43 30.91 -0.68
CA PRO A 142 -27.97 31.97 -1.55
C PRO A 142 -28.38 33.24 -0.73
N ASP A 143 -28.91 34.23 -1.47
CA ASP A 143 -29.66 35.45 -1.07
C ASP A 143 -28.87 36.68 -0.57
#